data_AF-A0A345NTF9-F1
#
_entry.id   AF-A0A345NTF9-F1
#
_cell.length_a   1.000
_cell.length_b   1.000
_cell.length_c   1.000
_cell.angle_alpha   90.00
_cell.angle_beta   90.00
_cell.angle_gamma   90.00
#
_symmetry.space_group_name_H-M   'P 1'
#
loop_
_entity.id
_entity.type
_entity.pdbx_description
1 polymer ?
#
loop_
_entity_poly.entity_id
_entity_poly.type
_entity_poly.pdbx_seq_one_letter_code
_entity_poly.pdbx_strand_id
1 'polypeptide(L)'
;MMQLFKKRNEKVILKDVHDFNRIGQETGIILLDKFPNIKKQIRMINLTENDLAHLAFIYDDIKTVLPKMTDKFYQAMEIEPGLLKIIADHSSTERLRASLTTHIQSMFEGKIDEEYLEQRRTIATIHVHIGLESKWYIAAFEILYDEFFQFMEHIEMPKDQLFKTLRAFMKVLNLEQ
;
A
#
# COMPACT_ATOMS: atom_id res chain seq x y z
N MET A 1 1.02 -15.35 41.82
CA MET A 1 2.39 -15.28 41.29
C MET A 1 2.27 -14.89 39.82
N MET A 2 2.29 -13.58 39.54
CA MET A 2 1.94 -12.99 38.24
C MET A 2 3.16 -12.22 37.76
N GLN A 3 3.84 -12.74 36.74
CA GLN A 3 4.89 -12.04 36.02
C GLN A 3 4.84 -12.42 34.54
N LEU A 4 5.19 -11.43 33.72
CA LEU A 4 5.49 -11.47 32.28
C LEU A 4 4.21 -11.51 31.44
N PHE A 5 3.85 -10.49 30.67
CA PHE A 5 4.65 -9.87 29.61
C PHE A 5 4.48 -8.34 29.55
N LYS A 6 5.55 -7.59 29.84
CA LYS A 6 5.74 -6.26 29.26
C LYS A 6 6.25 -6.49 27.84
N LYS A 7 5.36 -6.50 26.84
CA LYS A 7 5.78 -6.35 25.44
C LYS A 7 6.37 -4.93 25.31
N ARG A 8 7.66 -4.88 25.02
CA ARG A 8 8.42 -3.66 24.76
C ARG A 8 7.87 -3.09 23.45
N ASN A 9 7.07 -2.03 23.53
CA ASN A 9 6.76 -1.21 22.36
C ASN A 9 8.07 -0.53 21.95
N GLU A 10 8.81 -1.18 21.06
CA GLU A 10 9.86 -0.50 20.31
C GLU A 10 9.16 0.45 19.36
N LYS A 11 8.95 1.70 19.81
CA LYS A 11 8.75 2.81 18.89
C LYS A 11 9.90 2.74 17.90
N VAL A 12 9.60 2.46 16.63
CA VAL A 12 10.56 2.71 15.56
C VAL A 12 10.77 4.22 15.57
N ILE A 13 11.87 4.66 16.18
CA ILE A 13 12.26 6.08 16.18
C ILE A 13 12.75 6.35 14.76
N LEU A 14 11.82 6.70 13.86
CA LEU A 14 12.15 7.36 12.61
C LEU A 14 12.73 8.71 13.01
N LYS A 15 14.05 8.86 12.87
CA LYS A 15 14.80 10.05 13.28
C LYS A 15 14.20 11.31 12.66
N ASP A 16 14.27 12.40 13.42
CA ASP A 16 13.92 13.81 13.13
C ASP A 16 14.49 14.39 11.81
N VAL A 17 14.18 13.82 10.65
CA VAL A 17 14.73 14.25 9.34
C VAL A 17 13.66 14.89 8.44
N HIS A 18 12.39 14.74 8.80
CA HIS A 18 11.27 15.19 7.97
C HIS A 18 10.81 16.59 8.35
N ASP A 19 11.20 17.59 7.57
CA ASP A 19 10.54 18.90 7.61
C ASP A 19 9.16 18.80 6.96
N PHE A 20 8.14 18.50 7.77
CA PHE A 20 6.76 18.35 7.32
C PHE A 20 6.16 19.64 6.73
N ASN A 21 6.83 20.80 6.86
CA ASN A 21 6.47 22.02 6.14
C ASN A 21 6.80 21.93 4.64
N ARG A 22 7.57 20.92 4.22
CA ARG A 22 7.93 20.66 2.83
C ARG A 22 6.95 19.73 2.10
N ILE A 23 6.02 19.10 2.81
CA ILE A 23 4.96 18.33 2.16
C ILE A 23 4.15 19.25 1.26
N GLY A 24 4.07 18.91 -0.02
CA GLY A 24 3.39 19.70 -1.05
C GLY A 24 4.24 20.81 -1.68
N GLN A 25 5.52 20.95 -1.32
CA GLN A 25 6.47 21.79 -2.10
C GLN A 25 6.84 21.14 -3.44
N GLU A 26 6.88 19.81 -3.47
CA GLU A 26 6.88 19.02 -4.69
C GLU A 26 5.50 18.37 -4.81
N THR A 27 4.94 18.40 -6.03
CA THR A 27 3.64 17.79 -6.32
C THR A 27 3.89 16.44 -6.98
N GLY A 28 3.05 15.46 -6.68
CA GLY A 28 3.06 14.20 -7.41
C GLY A 28 2.62 14.40 -8.86
N ILE A 29 2.63 13.32 -9.63
CA ILE A 29 2.50 13.37 -11.09
C ILE A 29 1.35 12.45 -11.52
N ILE A 30 0.36 12.98 -12.25
CA ILE A 30 -0.70 12.20 -12.88
C ILE A 30 -0.67 12.40 -14.40
N LEU A 31 -0.15 11.41 -15.13
CA LEU A 31 0.04 11.46 -16.59
C LEU A 31 -0.84 10.43 -17.29
N LEU A 32 -2.11 10.80 -17.50
CA LEU A 32 -3.14 9.88 -17.97
C LEU A 32 -3.91 10.36 -19.22
N ASP A 33 -3.29 11.18 -20.06
CA ASP A 33 -3.96 11.79 -21.22
C ASP A 33 -4.60 10.75 -22.15
N LYS A 34 -3.98 9.58 -22.27
CA LYS A 34 -4.45 8.46 -23.08
C LYS A 34 -5.55 7.62 -22.39
N PHE A 35 -5.88 7.89 -21.12
CA PHE A 35 -6.75 7.04 -20.30
C PHE A 35 -7.96 7.82 -19.71
N PRO A 36 -8.91 8.27 -20.55
CA PRO A 36 -10.01 9.15 -20.12
C PRO A 36 -10.95 8.52 -19.08
N ASN A 37 -11.12 7.20 -19.10
CA ASN A 37 -11.94 6.49 -18.11
C ASN A 37 -11.23 6.41 -16.76
N ILE A 38 -9.93 6.14 -16.72
CA ILE A 38 -9.16 6.15 -15.48
C ILE A 38 -9.10 7.57 -14.90
N LYS A 39 -8.94 8.59 -15.75
CA LYS A 39 -9.10 10.00 -15.32
C LYS A 39 -10.46 10.29 -14.68
N LYS A 40 -11.55 9.69 -15.15
CA LYS A 40 -12.88 9.84 -14.53
C LYS A 40 -12.92 9.17 -13.15
N GLN A 41 -12.35 7.97 -13.01
CA GLN A 41 -12.26 7.26 -11.73
C GLN A 41 -11.44 8.07 -10.70
N ILE A 42 -10.26 8.55 -11.09
CA ILE A 42 -9.40 9.40 -10.25
C ILE A 42 -10.14 10.66 -9.78
N ARG A 43 -10.90 11.31 -10.67
CA ARG A 43 -11.75 12.45 -10.29
C ARG A 43 -12.88 12.05 -9.33
N MET A 44 -13.50 10.89 -9.53
CA MET A 44 -14.58 10.40 -8.66
C MET A 44 -14.11 10.20 -7.22
N ILE A 45 -12.89 9.68 -7.04
CA ILE A 45 -12.28 9.44 -5.71
C ILE A 45 -11.50 10.66 -5.18
N ASN A 46 -11.48 11.75 -5.95
CA ASN A 46 -10.72 12.97 -5.68
C ASN A 46 -9.24 12.69 -5.36
N LEU A 47 -8.59 11.82 -6.13
CA LEU A 47 -7.16 11.58 -6.04
C LEU A 47 -6.40 12.67 -6.81
N THR A 48 -5.51 13.36 -6.11
CA THR A 48 -4.80 14.54 -6.60
C THR A 48 -3.29 14.35 -6.54
N GLU A 49 -2.56 15.20 -7.26
CA GLU A 49 -1.10 15.26 -7.20
C GLU A 49 -0.59 15.59 -5.79
N ASN A 50 -1.37 16.34 -5.00
CA ASN A 50 -1.04 16.57 -3.60
C ASN A 50 -1.14 15.28 -2.77
N ASP A 51 -2.16 14.45 -2.98
CA ASP A 51 -2.25 13.14 -2.32
C ASP A 51 -1.00 12.28 -2.63
N LEU A 52 -0.57 12.27 -3.90
CA LEU A 52 0.64 11.57 -4.32
C LEU A 52 1.92 12.14 -3.66
N ALA A 53 1.99 13.46 -3.46
CA ALA A 53 3.10 14.08 -2.74
C ALA A 53 3.18 13.62 -1.26
N HIS A 54 2.03 13.44 -0.59
CA HIS A 54 2.01 12.90 0.78
C HIS A 54 2.56 11.48 0.85
N LEU A 55 2.27 10.63 -0.16
CA LEU A 55 2.79 9.27 -0.22
C LEU A 55 4.28 9.23 -0.55
N ALA A 56 4.72 10.06 -1.50
CA ALA A 56 6.14 10.22 -1.83
C ALA A 56 6.97 10.69 -0.64
N PHE A 57 6.42 11.56 0.20
CA PHE A 57 7.11 12.07 1.38
C PHE A 57 7.48 10.97 2.38
N ILE A 58 6.62 9.97 2.56
CA ILE A 58 6.85 8.84 3.47
C ILE A 58 7.46 7.62 2.78
N TYR A 59 7.91 7.75 1.53
CA TYR A 59 8.41 6.64 0.70
C TYR A 59 9.54 5.86 1.36
N ASP A 60 10.54 6.55 1.91
CA ASP A 60 11.67 5.89 2.55
C ASP A 60 11.30 5.27 3.91
N ASP A 61 10.36 5.88 4.63
CA ASP A 61 9.89 5.34 5.90
C ASP A 61 9.10 4.05 5.70
N ILE A 62 8.16 4.03 4.74
CA ILE A 62 7.31 2.86 4.49
C ILE A 62 8.14 1.66 4.04
N LYS A 63 9.21 1.87 3.26
CA LYS A 63 10.11 0.81 2.79
C LYS A 63 10.68 -0.04 3.93
N THR A 64 10.90 0.56 5.10
CA THR A 64 11.42 -0.16 6.26
C THR A 64 10.43 -1.16 6.86
N VAL A 65 9.12 -0.97 6.61
CA VAL A 65 8.05 -1.83 7.15
C VAL A 65 7.39 -2.73 6.11
N LEU A 66 7.63 -2.53 4.81
CA LEU A 66 7.07 -3.38 3.75
C LEU A 66 7.33 -4.89 3.93
N PRO A 67 8.51 -5.36 4.37
CA PRO A 67 8.71 -6.79 4.61
C PRO A 67 7.73 -7.35 5.65
N LYS A 68 7.51 -6.62 6.75
CA LYS A 68 6.54 -7.02 7.78
C LYS A 68 5.11 -6.98 7.26
N MET A 69 4.75 -5.93 6.52
CA MET A 69 3.42 -5.77 5.93
C MET A 69 3.09 -6.94 4.98
N THR A 70 4.03 -7.34 4.12
CA THR A 70 3.83 -8.47 3.21
C THR A 70 3.82 -9.82 3.93
N ASP A 71 4.61 -9.99 5.00
CA ASP A 71 4.53 -11.17 5.85
C ASP A 71 3.12 -11.32 6.46
N LYS A 72 2.56 -10.21 6.96
CA LYS A 72 1.21 -10.15 7.54
C LYS A 72 0.12 -10.44 6.51
N PHE A 73 0.28 -9.90 5.30
CA PHE A 73 -0.60 -10.19 4.17
C PHE A 73 -0.69 -11.70 3.89
N TYR A 74 0.43 -12.39 3.70
CA TYR A 74 0.40 -13.82 3.38
C TYR A 74 0.05 -14.70 4.58
N GLN A 75 0.33 -14.26 5.81
CA GLN A 75 -0.16 -14.92 7.01
C GLN A 75 -1.70 -14.93 7.04
N ALA A 76 -2.36 -13.85 6.64
CA ALA A 76 -3.81 -13.79 6.58
C ALA A 76 -4.41 -14.75 5.53
N MET A 77 -3.69 -15.03 4.44
CA MET A 77 -4.14 -15.97 3.39
C MET A 77 -4.19 -17.42 3.89
N GLU A 78 -3.49 -17.77 4.97
CA GLU A 78 -3.50 -19.12 5.56
C GLU A 78 -4.87 -19.52 6.12
N ILE A 79 -5.77 -18.55 6.33
CA ILE A 79 -7.13 -18.79 6.84
C ILE A 79 -8.01 -19.50 5.80
N GLU A 80 -7.74 -19.31 4.51
CA GLU A 80 -8.52 -19.91 3.43
C GLU A 80 -7.68 -20.95 2.65
N PRO A 81 -7.93 -22.27 2.85
CA PRO A 81 -7.17 -23.32 2.18
C PRO A 81 -7.18 -23.20 0.64
N GLY A 82 -8.25 -22.68 0.03
CA GLY A 82 -8.32 -22.43 -1.40
C GLY A 82 -7.26 -21.44 -1.90
N LEU A 83 -6.98 -20.39 -1.13
CA LEU A 83 -5.96 -19.39 -1.47
C LEU A 83 -4.55 -19.99 -1.37
N LEU A 84 -4.29 -20.81 -0.34
CA LEU A 84 -3.03 -21.53 -0.21
C LEU A 84 -2.78 -22.48 -1.39
N LYS A 85 -3.83 -23.16 -1.86
CA LYS A 85 -3.74 -24.01 -3.04
C LYS A 85 -3.38 -23.21 -4.29
N ILE A 86 -4.06 -22.09 -4.54
CA ILE A 86 -3.74 -21.21 -5.68
C ILE A 86 -2.28 -20.76 -5.62
N ILE A 87 -1.81 -20.33 -4.45
CA ILE A 87 -0.41 -19.92 -4.26
C ILE A 87 0.55 -21.07 -4.58
N ALA A 88 0.30 -22.27 -4.05
CA ALA A 88 1.17 -23.43 -4.25
C ALA A 88 1.19 -23.94 -5.70
N ASP A 89 0.06 -23.82 -6.41
CA ASP A 89 -0.04 -24.25 -7.81
C ASP A 89 0.69 -23.30 -8.78
N HIS A 90 0.81 -22.02 -8.43
CA HIS A 90 1.32 -20.98 -9.35
C HIS A 90 2.63 -20.31 -8.90
N SER A 91 3.03 -20.41 -7.64
CA SER A 91 4.19 -19.70 -7.09
C SER A 91 4.64 -20.25 -5.72
N SER A 92 5.34 -19.43 -4.94
CA SER A 92 5.63 -19.63 -3.52
C SER A 92 5.42 -18.33 -2.75
N THR A 93 5.06 -18.44 -1.46
CA THR A 93 4.90 -17.28 -0.57
C THR A 93 6.14 -16.39 -0.55
N GLU A 94 7.35 -16.98 -0.56
CA GLU A 94 8.61 -16.23 -0.60
C GLU A 94 8.71 -15.31 -1.84
N ARG A 95 8.45 -15.86 -3.03
CA ARG A 95 8.48 -15.08 -4.28
C ARG A 95 7.39 -14.03 -4.30
N LEU A 96 6.20 -14.39 -3.83
CA LEU A 96 5.04 -13.49 -3.82
C LEU A 96 5.20 -12.33 -2.83
N ARG A 97 5.92 -12.50 -1.72
CA ARG A 97 6.30 -11.40 -0.80
C ARG A 97 7.18 -10.37 -1.49
N ALA A 98 8.17 -10.81 -2.27
CA ALA A 98 9.02 -9.89 -3.02
C ALA A 98 8.22 -9.11 -4.06
N SER A 99 7.38 -9.81 -4.85
CA SER A 99 6.52 -9.15 -5.85
C SER A 99 5.53 -8.17 -5.23
N LEU A 100 4.89 -8.54 -4.11
CA LEU A 100 3.95 -7.67 -3.40
C LEU A 100 4.67 -6.47 -2.78
N THR A 101 5.89 -6.64 -2.26
CA THR A 101 6.71 -5.54 -1.73
C THR A 101 6.96 -4.50 -2.81
N THR A 102 7.40 -4.93 -4.01
CA THR A 102 7.61 -4.02 -5.15
C THR A 102 6.30 -3.34 -5.57
N HIS A 103 5.19 -4.09 -5.61
CA HIS A 103 3.89 -3.54 -5.96
C HIS A 103 3.44 -2.46 -4.98
N ILE A 104 3.48 -2.72 -3.67
CA ILE A 104 3.13 -1.74 -2.64
C ILE A 104 4.08 -0.54 -2.70
N GLN A 105 5.40 -0.77 -2.85
CA GLN A 105 6.39 0.31 -2.95
C GLN A 105 6.05 1.28 -4.09
N SER A 106 5.62 0.78 -5.24
CA SER A 106 5.25 1.63 -6.40
C SER A 106 4.05 2.55 -6.12
N MET A 107 3.20 2.25 -5.13
CA MET A 107 2.08 3.12 -4.72
C MET A 107 2.57 4.41 -4.04
N PHE A 108 3.81 4.42 -3.54
CA PHE A 108 4.39 5.55 -2.82
C PHE A 108 5.37 6.36 -3.66
N GLU A 109 5.55 6.06 -4.95
CA GLU A 109 6.51 6.77 -5.83
C GLU A 109 6.03 8.17 -6.25
N GLY A 110 4.82 8.57 -5.85
CA GLY A 110 4.26 9.89 -6.16
C GLY A 110 3.86 10.09 -7.62
N LYS A 111 3.76 9.01 -8.40
CA LYS A 111 3.52 9.06 -9.84
C LYS A 111 2.49 8.01 -10.28
N ILE A 112 1.49 8.44 -11.03
CA ILE A 112 0.52 7.59 -11.73
C ILE A 112 0.58 7.92 -13.22
N ASP A 113 1.14 7.00 -14.00
CA ASP A 113 1.32 7.13 -15.44
C ASP A 113 0.94 5.85 -16.19
N GLU A 114 1.28 5.77 -17.48
CA GLU A 114 1.02 4.60 -18.31
C GLU A 114 1.72 3.34 -17.77
N GLU A 115 2.97 3.46 -17.31
CA GLU A 115 3.73 2.33 -16.75
C GLU A 115 3.08 1.80 -15.47
N TYR A 116 2.67 2.71 -14.57
CA TYR A 116 1.90 2.37 -13.38
C TYR A 116 0.67 1.53 -13.75
N LEU A 117 -0.14 2.00 -14.72
CA LEU A 117 -1.35 1.30 -15.12
C LEU A 117 -1.09 -0.06 -15.80
N GLU A 118 -0.07 -0.18 -16.64
CA GLU A 118 0.26 -1.45 -17.31
C GLU A 118 0.68 -2.53 -16.31
N GLN A 119 1.43 -2.15 -15.27
CA GLN A 119 1.76 -3.08 -14.18
C GLN A 119 0.48 -3.61 -13.49
N ARG A 120 -0.50 -2.74 -13.20
CA ARG A 120 -1.76 -3.13 -12.55
C ARG A 120 -2.63 -3.99 -13.45
N ARG A 121 -2.70 -3.68 -14.75
CA ARG A 121 -3.41 -4.52 -15.73
C ARG A 121 -2.84 -5.92 -15.81
N THR A 122 -1.51 -6.04 -15.79
CA THR A 122 -0.83 -7.33 -15.78
C THR A 122 -1.21 -8.13 -14.54
N ILE A 123 -1.16 -7.50 -13.37
CA ILE A 123 -1.54 -8.11 -12.09
C ILE A 123 -3.00 -8.55 -12.09
N ALA A 124 -3.93 -7.70 -12.54
CA ALA A 124 -5.35 -8.03 -12.63
C ALA A 124 -5.60 -9.22 -13.57
N THR A 125 -4.92 -9.25 -14.72
CA THR A 125 -5.02 -10.35 -15.69
C THR A 125 -4.53 -11.67 -15.10
N ILE A 126 -3.43 -11.65 -14.34
CA ILE A 126 -2.91 -12.84 -13.66
C ILE A 126 -3.92 -13.36 -12.61
N HIS A 127 -4.47 -12.49 -11.77
CA HIS A 127 -5.44 -12.90 -10.75
C HIS A 127 -6.71 -13.52 -11.36
N VAL A 128 -7.19 -12.99 -12.48
CA VAL A 128 -8.30 -13.60 -13.24
C VAL A 128 -7.90 -14.95 -13.80
N HIS A 129 -6.69 -15.06 -14.39
CA HIS A 129 -6.22 -16.29 -15.02
C HIS A 129 -6.07 -17.46 -14.02
N ILE A 130 -5.58 -17.19 -12.81
CA ILE A 130 -5.43 -18.21 -11.75
C ILE A 130 -6.74 -18.48 -10.99
N GLY A 131 -7.84 -17.83 -11.38
CA GLY A 131 -9.16 -18.04 -10.79
C GLY A 131 -9.32 -17.46 -9.38
N LEU A 132 -8.59 -16.41 -9.03
CA LEU A 132 -8.78 -15.74 -7.75
C LEU A 132 -10.17 -15.06 -7.72
N GLU A 133 -11.02 -15.47 -6.79
CA GLU A 133 -12.34 -14.86 -6.62
C GLU A 133 -12.22 -13.41 -6.13
N SER A 134 -13.01 -12.49 -6.71
CA SER A 134 -12.99 -11.06 -6.39
C SER A 134 -13.24 -10.77 -4.91
N LYS A 135 -14.03 -11.60 -4.20
CA LYS A 135 -14.30 -11.44 -2.76
C LYS A 135 -13.03 -11.54 -1.92
N TRP A 136 -12.11 -12.44 -2.30
CA TRP A 136 -10.83 -12.62 -1.61
C TRP A 136 -9.84 -11.53 -1.99
N TYR A 137 -9.82 -11.15 -3.27
CA TYR A 137 -9.03 -10.02 -3.74
C TYR A 137 -9.36 -8.74 -2.98
N ILE A 138 -10.65 -8.38 -2.89
CA ILE A 138 -11.11 -7.19 -2.17
C ILE A 138 -10.82 -7.29 -0.67
N ALA A 139 -11.09 -8.44 -0.04
CA ALA A 139 -10.83 -8.65 1.39
C ALA A 139 -9.35 -8.50 1.76
N ALA A 140 -8.43 -8.87 0.86
CA ALA A 140 -7.00 -8.80 1.11
C ALA A 140 -6.48 -7.36 1.31
N PHE A 141 -7.16 -6.35 0.74
CA PHE A 141 -6.79 -4.94 0.94
C PHE A 141 -6.97 -4.47 2.38
N GLU A 142 -7.87 -5.06 3.16
CA GLU A 142 -8.03 -4.72 4.59
C GLU A 142 -6.73 -4.96 5.36
N ILE A 143 -5.96 -5.99 5.00
CA ILE A 143 -4.68 -6.28 5.63
C ILE A 143 -3.64 -5.19 5.33
N LEU A 144 -3.69 -4.62 4.12
CA LEU A 144 -2.83 -3.50 3.75
C LEU A 144 -3.24 -2.22 4.48
N TYR A 145 -4.54 -1.98 4.65
CA TYR A 145 -5.05 -0.87 5.45
C TYR A 145 -4.60 -0.94 6.90
N ASP A 146 -4.79 -2.09 7.56
CA ASP A 146 -4.45 -2.25 8.97
C ASP A 146 -2.95 -2.08 9.23
N GLU A 147 -2.10 -2.72 8.42
CA GLU A 147 -0.64 -2.58 8.57
C GLU A 147 -0.16 -1.15 8.26
N PHE A 148 -0.81 -0.45 7.32
CA PHE A 148 -0.49 0.95 7.05
C PHE A 148 -0.93 1.86 8.20
N PHE A 149 -2.11 1.64 8.78
CA PHE A 149 -2.57 2.41 9.94
C PHE A 149 -1.67 2.18 11.16
N GLN A 150 -1.29 0.93 11.44
CA GLN A 150 -0.31 0.62 12.49
C GLN A 150 1.02 1.33 12.24
N PHE A 151 1.52 1.37 10.99
CA PHE A 151 2.71 2.14 10.65
C PHE A 151 2.53 3.64 10.95
N MET A 152 1.41 4.22 10.52
CA MET A 152 1.10 5.64 10.74
C MET A 152 0.82 6.00 12.21
N GLU A 153 0.51 5.04 13.08
CA GLU A 153 0.43 5.28 14.54
C GLU A 153 1.81 5.53 15.17
N HIS A 154 2.88 5.05 14.53
CA HIS A 154 4.25 5.14 15.04
C HIS A 154 5.08 6.24 14.38
N ILE A 155 4.57 6.87 13.31
CA ILE A 155 5.22 8.01 12.67
C ILE A 155 4.88 9.32 13.42
N GLU A 156 5.90 10.10 13.74
CA GLU A 156 5.70 11.42 14.35
C GLU A 156 5.47 12.45 13.25
N MET A 157 4.21 12.88 13.08
CA MET A 157 3.78 13.78 12.01
C MET A 157 2.67 14.72 12.53
N PRO A 158 2.60 16.00 12.08
CA PRO A 158 1.48 16.87 12.43
C PRO A 158 0.13 16.25 12.06
N LYS A 159 -0.87 16.38 12.94
CA LYS A 159 -2.18 15.72 12.79
C LYS A 159 -2.84 15.94 11.43
N ASP A 160 -2.78 17.16 10.90
CA ASP A 160 -3.33 17.48 9.57
C ASP A 160 -2.63 16.69 8.45
N GLN A 161 -1.30 16.64 8.50
CA GLN A 161 -0.48 15.89 7.54
C GLN A 161 -0.77 14.38 7.65
N LEU A 162 -0.90 13.85 8.87
CA LEU A 162 -1.24 12.46 9.14
C LEU A 162 -2.56 12.06 8.45
N PHE A 163 -3.63 12.83 8.67
CA PHE A 163 -4.92 12.53 8.04
C PHE A 163 -4.91 12.71 6.52
N LYS A 164 -4.10 13.63 5.97
CA LYS A 164 -3.94 13.76 4.53
C LYS A 164 -3.23 12.55 3.93
N THR A 165 -2.15 12.08 4.55
CA THR A 165 -1.42 10.87 4.13
C THR A 165 -2.29 9.62 4.23
N LEU A 166 -3.07 9.46 5.30
CA LEU A 166 -4.04 8.36 5.44
C LEU A 166 -5.08 8.36 4.32
N ARG A 167 -5.67 9.52 4.01
CA ARG A 167 -6.65 9.65 2.92
C ARG A 167 -6.01 9.40 1.56
N ALA A 168 -4.78 9.86 1.34
CA ALA A 168 -4.05 9.62 0.10
C ALA A 168 -3.87 8.12 -0.15
N PHE A 169 -3.46 7.37 0.89
CA PHE A 169 -3.31 5.92 0.81
C PHE A 169 -4.65 5.22 0.51
N MET A 170 -5.73 5.64 1.17
CA MET A 170 -7.07 5.10 0.89
C MET A 170 -7.52 5.32 -0.54
N LYS A 171 -7.22 6.49 -1.12
CA LYS A 171 -7.56 6.78 -2.51
C LYS A 171 -6.72 5.94 -3.47
N VAL A 172 -5.42 5.81 -3.22
CA VAL A 172 -4.55 4.97 -4.08
C VAL A 172 -4.96 3.51 -3.99
N LEU A 173 -5.19 2.95 -2.80
CA LEU A 173 -5.69 1.58 -2.68
C LEU A 173 -7.08 1.40 -3.29
N ASN A 174 -7.96 2.41 -3.27
CA ASN A 174 -9.24 2.32 -3.97
C ASN A 174 -9.07 2.26 -5.50
N LEU A 175 -8.06 2.94 -6.06
CA LEU A 175 -7.73 2.85 -7.49
C LEU A 175 -7.15 1.48 -7.89
N GLU A 176 -6.56 0.75 -6.94
CA GLU A 176 -6.01 -0.60 -7.15
C GLU A 176 -7.08 -1.70 -7.20
N GLN A 177 -8.31 -1.43 -6.74
CA GLN A 177 -9.43 -2.38 -6.66
C GLN A 177 -10.27 -2.41 -7.95
#